data_AF-A0A2V8CCL1-F1
#
_entry.id   AF-A0A2V8CCL1-F1
#
_cell.length_a   1.000
_cell.length_b   1.000
_cell.length_c   1.000
_cell.angle_alpha   90.00
_cell.angle_beta   90.00
_cell.angle_gamma   90.00
#
_symmetry.space_group_name_H-M   'P 1'
#
loop_
_entity.id
_entity.type
_entity.pdbx_description
1 polymer ?
#
loop_
_entity_poly.entity_id
_entity_poly.type
_entity_poly.pdbx_seq_one_letter_code
_entity_poly.pdbx_strand_id
1 'polypeptide(L)'
;MYVCAENGGGGPVSTNRSAAGPWESFRRFMSTDGRVQYLCFDGVHFLRVRTDLAQPVVDATGVAQGFTFRRLNTLASLTERARIRGSMFTARFPMSLGPRPGQPSNILAMVAMPFLPQSEQDAAFGAYLDRGYTHAVSGPIVDPGGNHGIYPPSDFTQADAFNRYLDVLERGSTRGLQWIHFVKPDNWTLDEVQRELEPLYRQPRAQELLGLVIPAGWEQGRFRRTKADGGAFFRWGRDVFPNSAIGIHMRRRRQARHQQRAGVGQRHWRPAFLARAERRIHARPVADRDTRVRQELHRSIQRAGARLSERSVRQRLRGVADVERVGTGAADQGNRGRVRGVRRFLERLAGERSAPSR
;
A
#
# COMPACT_ATOMS: atom_id res chain seq x y z
N MET A 1 -1.82 -2.72 -27.71
CA MET A 1 -2.06 -1.51 -28.53
C MET A 1 -1.91 -0.29 -27.64
N TYR A 2 -1.44 0.83 -28.18
CA TYR A 2 -1.25 2.09 -27.46
C TYR A 2 -2.37 3.08 -27.78
N VAL A 3 -2.70 3.93 -26.81
CA VAL A 3 -3.61 5.07 -26.99
C VAL A 3 -2.86 6.17 -27.73
N CYS A 4 -3.41 6.63 -28.85
CA CYS A 4 -2.84 7.69 -29.70
C CYS A 4 -3.79 8.90 -29.71
N ALA A 5 -3.25 10.08 -29.42
CA ALA A 5 -3.94 11.34 -29.70
C ALA A 5 -3.61 11.77 -31.12
N GLU A 6 -4.56 11.59 -32.04
CA GLU A 6 -4.33 11.92 -33.45
C GLU A 6 -3.96 13.40 -33.61
N ASN A 7 -3.07 13.71 -34.55
CA ASN A 7 -2.42 15.01 -34.75
C ASN A 7 -1.55 15.49 -33.58
N GLY A 8 -1.22 14.59 -32.63
CA GLY A 8 -0.50 14.94 -31.40
C GLY A 8 -1.37 15.66 -30.37
N GLY A 9 -2.68 15.82 -30.63
CA GLY A 9 -3.63 16.66 -29.91
C GLY A 9 -4.54 17.41 -30.89
N GLY A 10 -5.75 17.75 -30.46
CA GLY A 10 -6.75 18.43 -31.31
C GLY A 10 -7.58 17.49 -32.20
N GLY A 11 -7.48 16.18 -31.99
CA GLY A 11 -8.18 15.16 -32.78
C GLY A 11 -8.85 14.06 -31.94
N PRO A 12 -9.38 13.02 -32.59
CA PRO A 12 -9.89 11.84 -31.91
C PRO A 12 -8.77 11.06 -31.20
N VAL A 13 -9.17 10.18 -30.29
CA VAL A 13 -8.27 9.20 -29.67
C VAL A 13 -8.48 7.84 -30.34
N SER A 14 -7.39 7.18 -30.70
CA SER A 14 -7.41 5.85 -31.30
C SER A 14 -6.59 4.86 -30.48
N THR A 15 -6.86 3.57 -30.62
CA THR A 15 -6.11 2.48 -29.95
C THR A 15 -5.59 1.46 -30.96
N ASN A 16 -5.01 1.92 -32.07
CA ASN A 16 -4.63 1.08 -33.22
C ASN A 16 -3.10 0.94 -33.41
N ARG A 17 -2.28 1.48 -32.50
CA ARG A 17 -0.81 1.48 -32.62
C ARG A 17 -0.19 0.31 -31.89
N SER A 18 0.80 -0.35 -32.49
CA SER A 18 1.55 -1.47 -31.89
C SER A 18 2.79 -1.02 -31.11
N ALA A 19 3.25 0.22 -31.29
CA ALA A 19 4.36 0.84 -30.59
C ALA A 19 4.01 2.27 -30.15
N ALA A 20 4.68 2.76 -29.10
CA ALA A 20 4.53 4.13 -28.62
C ALA A 20 5.52 5.07 -29.32
N GLY A 21 5.02 6.19 -29.82
CA GLY A 21 5.78 7.33 -30.33
C GLY A 21 5.33 8.64 -29.66
N PRO A 22 5.58 9.79 -30.32
CA PRO A 22 5.22 11.09 -29.78
C PRO A 22 3.72 11.23 -29.44
N TRP A 23 2.84 10.78 -30.34
CA TRP A 23 1.39 10.97 -30.19
C TRP A 23 0.73 10.02 -29.18
N GLU A 24 1.45 8.97 -28.78
CA GLU A 24 1.07 8.04 -27.72
C GLU A 24 1.66 8.45 -26.36
N SER A 25 2.37 9.58 -26.31
CA SER A 25 3.01 10.10 -25.11
C SER A 25 2.22 11.27 -24.51
N PHE A 26 1.99 11.21 -23.20
CA PHE A 26 1.18 12.20 -22.48
C PHE A 26 1.90 12.71 -21.23
N ARG A 27 1.86 14.03 -21.02
CA ARG A 27 2.32 14.64 -19.77
C ARG A 27 1.18 14.66 -18.76
N ARG A 28 1.41 14.01 -17.61
CA ARG A 28 0.40 13.87 -16.55
C ARG A 28 0.45 15.01 -15.54
N PHE A 29 -0.71 15.56 -15.22
CA PHE A 29 -0.97 16.45 -14.08
C PHE A 29 -1.82 15.71 -13.04
N MET A 30 -1.61 15.99 -11.75
CA MET A 30 -2.37 15.36 -10.65
C MET A 30 -2.84 16.42 -9.65
N SER A 31 -4.06 16.25 -9.17
CA SER A 31 -4.66 17.03 -8.08
C SER A 31 -4.44 16.35 -6.73
N THR A 32 -4.60 17.10 -5.64
CA THR A 32 -4.54 16.59 -4.26
C THR A 32 -5.63 15.57 -3.95
N ASP A 33 -6.76 15.60 -4.68
CA ASP A 33 -7.89 14.68 -4.56
C ASP A 33 -7.76 13.40 -5.43
N GLY A 34 -6.59 13.18 -6.04
CA GLY A 34 -6.28 11.98 -6.83
C GLY A 34 -6.87 11.97 -8.24
N ARG A 35 -7.53 13.06 -8.67
CA ARG A 35 -7.88 13.24 -10.08
C ARG A 35 -6.64 13.60 -10.89
N VAL A 36 -6.64 13.19 -12.16
CA VAL A 36 -5.51 13.34 -13.08
C VAL A 36 -5.97 13.90 -14.42
N GLN A 37 -5.06 14.56 -15.11
CA GLN A 37 -5.25 15.03 -16.47
C GLN A 37 -4.01 14.70 -17.30
N TYR A 38 -4.20 14.47 -18.59
CA TYR A 38 -3.14 14.08 -19.52
C TYR A 38 -3.08 15.10 -20.65
N LEU A 39 -1.99 15.86 -20.72
CA LEU A 39 -1.68 16.78 -21.81
C LEU A 39 -1.00 16.00 -22.94
N CYS A 40 -1.55 16.18 -24.13
CA CYS A 40 -1.10 15.59 -25.37
C CYS A 40 0.25 16.17 -25.80
N PHE A 41 0.83 15.56 -26.83
CA PHE A 41 2.18 15.86 -27.32
C PHE A 41 2.33 17.32 -27.79
N ASP A 42 1.30 17.88 -28.42
CA ASP A 42 1.30 19.26 -28.91
C ASP A 42 1.44 20.32 -27.80
N GLY A 43 1.29 19.93 -26.53
CA GLY A 43 1.40 20.81 -25.38
C GLY A 43 0.22 21.75 -25.18
N VAL A 44 -0.84 21.63 -25.98
CA VAL A 44 -2.04 22.47 -25.95
C VAL A 44 -3.25 21.67 -25.49
N HIS A 45 -3.44 20.48 -26.05
CA HIS A 45 -4.66 19.71 -25.83
C HIS A 45 -4.51 18.68 -24.72
N PHE A 46 -5.61 18.38 -24.06
CA PHE A 46 -5.74 17.37 -23.03
C PHE A 46 -6.73 16.31 -23.48
N LEU A 47 -6.51 15.09 -23.00
CA LEU A 47 -7.55 14.07 -23.03
C LEU A 47 -8.78 14.57 -22.24
N ARG A 48 -9.97 14.43 -22.83
CA ARG A 48 -11.24 14.74 -22.16
C ARG A 48 -12.30 13.70 -22.44
N VAL A 49 -13.22 13.56 -21.50
CA VAL A 49 -14.43 12.76 -21.65
C VAL A 49 -15.51 13.66 -22.24
N ARG A 50 -16.09 13.24 -23.36
CA ARG A 50 -17.25 13.86 -24.01
C ARG A 50 -18.49 13.10 -23.63
N THR A 51 -19.27 13.64 -22.70
CA THR A 51 -20.59 13.08 -22.32
C THR A 51 -21.75 13.78 -23.03
N ASP A 52 -21.45 14.80 -23.84
CA ASP A 52 -22.39 15.54 -24.68
C ASP A 52 -22.78 14.79 -25.96
N LEU A 53 -22.12 13.67 -26.26
CA LEU A 53 -22.42 12.80 -27.39
C LEU A 53 -23.37 11.68 -26.96
N ALA A 54 -24.13 11.13 -27.92
CA ALA A 54 -25.04 10.01 -27.70
C ALA A 54 -24.37 8.78 -27.08
N GLN A 55 -23.08 8.56 -27.39
CA GLN A 55 -22.23 7.64 -26.67
C GLN A 55 -21.02 8.41 -26.12
N PRO A 56 -20.76 8.31 -24.80
CA PRO A 56 -19.59 8.96 -24.22
C PRO A 56 -18.29 8.45 -24.84
N VAL A 57 -17.40 9.36 -25.22
CA VAL A 57 -16.06 9.01 -25.75
C VAL A 57 -14.97 9.77 -25.02
N VAL A 58 -13.74 9.30 -25.15
CA VAL A 58 -12.55 10.08 -24.80
C VAL A 58 -11.95 10.61 -26.10
N ASP A 59 -11.73 11.93 -26.18
CA ASP A 59 -11.02 12.56 -27.30
C ASP A 59 -9.84 13.42 -26.79
N ALA A 60 -9.03 13.92 -27.72
CA ALA A 60 -7.86 14.76 -27.42
C ALA A 60 -8.12 16.23 -27.79
N THR A 61 -9.35 16.72 -27.62
CA THR A 61 -9.74 18.08 -28.03
C THR A 61 -9.92 19.06 -26.86
N GLY A 62 -9.69 18.63 -25.62
CA GLY A 62 -9.83 19.50 -24.45
C GLY A 62 -8.72 20.54 -24.39
N VAL A 63 -9.03 21.83 -24.24
CA VAL A 63 -8.01 22.89 -24.09
C VAL A 63 -7.91 23.46 -22.66
N ALA A 64 -8.90 23.13 -21.81
CA ALA A 64 -8.92 23.57 -20.43
C ALA A 64 -8.21 22.57 -19.51
N GLN A 65 -7.49 23.07 -18.51
CA GLN A 65 -7.09 22.23 -17.39
C GLN A 65 -8.33 21.87 -16.55
N GLY A 66 -8.61 20.57 -16.49
CA GLY A 66 -9.70 19.98 -15.74
C GLY A 66 -9.32 18.54 -15.44
N PHE A 67 -9.27 18.17 -14.16
CA PHE A 67 -8.87 16.81 -13.79
C PHE A 67 -10.00 15.82 -14.11
N THR A 68 -10.03 15.36 -15.36
CA THR A 68 -11.10 14.54 -15.95
C THR A 68 -11.04 13.07 -15.55
N PHE A 69 -9.84 12.54 -15.33
CA PHE A 69 -9.64 11.12 -15.05
C PHE A 69 -9.34 10.91 -13.58
N ARG A 70 -9.50 9.67 -13.11
CA ARG A 70 -9.15 9.30 -11.74
C ARG A 70 -8.20 8.12 -11.75
N ARG A 71 -7.13 8.22 -10.95
CA ARG A 71 -6.14 7.14 -10.87
C ARG A 71 -6.54 6.15 -9.79
N LEU A 72 -6.89 4.94 -10.19
CA LEU A 72 -7.30 3.88 -9.26
C LEU A 72 -6.12 3.11 -8.64
N ASN A 73 -4.93 3.17 -9.25
CA ASN A 73 -3.74 2.50 -8.75
C ASN A 73 -2.53 3.45 -8.76
N THR A 74 -2.26 4.04 -7.59
CA THR A 74 -1.38 5.23 -7.45
C THR A 74 0.11 4.92 -7.32
N LEU A 75 0.52 3.64 -7.30
CA LEU A 75 1.94 3.28 -7.22
C LEU A 75 2.49 2.80 -8.55
N ALA A 76 3.54 3.49 -8.98
CA ALA A 76 4.16 3.34 -10.28
C ALA A 76 5.05 2.10 -10.38
N SER A 77 5.50 1.55 -9.25
CA SER A 77 6.36 0.36 -9.22
C SER A 77 5.97 -0.67 -8.16
N LEU A 78 6.35 -1.94 -8.39
CA LEU A 78 6.26 -3.00 -7.38
C LEU A 78 7.00 -2.64 -6.09
N THR A 79 8.10 -1.90 -6.18
CA THR A 79 8.88 -1.43 -5.01
C THR A 79 8.08 -0.49 -4.14
N GLU A 80 7.32 0.43 -4.75
CA GLU A 80 6.45 1.32 -4.01
C GLU A 80 5.31 0.52 -3.37
N ARG A 81 4.69 -0.42 -4.10
CA ARG A 81 3.61 -1.30 -3.59
C ARG A 81 4.04 -2.16 -2.41
N ALA A 82 5.32 -2.53 -2.36
CA ALA A 82 5.88 -3.27 -1.24
C ALA A 82 6.13 -2.41 0.02
N ARG A 83 6.05 -1.06 -0.06
CA ARG A 83 6.19 -0.17 1.11
C ARG A 83 4.90 -0.05 1.90
N ILE A 84 4.39 -1.21 2.33
CA ILE A 84 3.14 -1.33 3.06
C ILE A 84 3.17 -0.45 4.31
N ARG A 85 2.25 0.50 4.37
CA ARG A 85 1.95 1.32 5.54
C ARG A 85 0.46 1.23 5.82
N GLY A 86 0.10 0.27 6.67
CA GLY A 86 -1.29 -0.03 6.97
C GLY A 86 -1.43 -0.86 8.24
N SER A 87 -2.66 -0.96 8.71
CA SER A 87 -3.08 -1.94 9.73
C SER A 87 -4.54 -2.31 9.52
N MET A 88 -4.87 -3.58 9.73
CA MET A 88 -6.24 -4.07 9.64
C MET A 88 -7.16 -3.42 10.69
N PHE A 89 -6.61 -3.22 11.90
CA PHE A 89 -7.25 -2.55 13.04
C PHE A 89 -6.38 -1.37 13.46
N THR A 90 -6.95 -0.17 13.58
CA THR A 90 -6.17 1.05 13.80
C THR A 90 -6.53 1.81 15.07
N ALA A 91 -7.40 2.80 14.96
CA ALA A 91 -7.70 3.77 15.99
C ALA A 91 -9.05 3.48 16.64
N ARG A 92 -9.32 4.24 17.71
CA ARG A 92 -10.68 4.40 18.19
C ARG A 92 -11.50 5.16 17.14
N PHE A 93 -12.62 4.60 16.72
CA PHE A 93 -13.54 5.22 15.77
C PHE A 93 -14.92 4.58 15.95
N PRO A 94 -16.00 5.37 16.13
CA PRO A 94 -17.32 4.87 16.50
C PRO A 94 -18.07 4.27 15.30
N MET A 95 -17.53 3.21 14.71
CA MET A 95 -18.22 2.50 13.63
C MET A 95 -19.51 1.85 14.14
N SER A 96 -20.51 1.71 13.29
CA SER A 96 -21.75 0.97 13.54
C SER A 96 -21.52 -0.54 13.69
N LEU A 97 -20.40 -1.07 13.19
CA LEU A 97 -19.99 -2.47 13.35
C LEU A 97 -18.69 -2.60 14.17
N GLY A 98 -18.43 -3.81 14.69
CA GLY A 98 -17.20 -4.14 15.40
C GLY A 98 -17.44 -4.58 16.84
N PRO A 99 -16.39 -4.70 17.65
CA PRO A 99 -16.50 -5.25 19.01
C PRO A 99 -17.27 -4.35 19.99
N ARG A 100 -17.42 -3.06 19.71
CA ARG A 100 -18.17 -2.10 20.53
C ARG A 100 -19.02 -1.17 19.64
N PRO A 101 -20.04 -1.68 18.94
CA PRO A 101 -20.82 -0.90 17.96
C PRO A 101 -21.28 0.47 18.48
N GLY A 102 -21.06 1.52 17.68
CA GLY A 102 -21.46 2.90 17.96
C GLY A 102 -20.67 3.63 19.06
N GLN A 103 -19.82 2.93 19.82
CA GLN A 103 -19.10 3.52 20.95
C GLN A 103 -17.86 4.30 20.49
N PRO A 104 -17.49 5.45 21.10
CA PRO A 104 -16.22 6.13 20.82
C PRO A 104 -14.99 5.26 21.07
N SER A 105 -15.13 4.21 21.89
CA SER A 105 -14.08 3.22 22.14
C SER A 105 -14.00 2.12 21.08
N ASN A 106 -14.92 2.04 20.12
CA ASN A 106 -14.89 1.05 19.05
C ASN A 106 -13.61 1.16 18.19
N ILE A 107 -13.31 0.14 17.40
CA ILE A 107 -12.05 0.06 16.64
C ILE A 107 -12.33 0.20 15.15
N LEU A 108 -11.63 1.12 14.49
CA LEU A 108 -11.64 1.23 13.03
C LEU A 108 -11.01 -0.02 12.41
N ALA A 109 -11.84 -0.79 11.69
CA ALA A 109 -11.45 -2.02 11.02
C ALA A 109 -11.77 -1.95 9.51
N MET A 110 -10.73 -2.05 8.68
CA MET A 110 -10.89 -1.90 7.22
C MET A 110 -11.68 -3.05 6.57
N VAL A 111 -11.75 -4.20 7.22
CA VAL A 111 -12.57 -5.33 6.75
C VAL A 111 -14.07 -5.10 6.89
N ALA A 112 -14.48 -4.13 7.71
CA ALA A 112 -15.90 -3.79 7.87
C ALA A 112 -16.45 -2.96 6.70
N MET A 113 -15.58 -2.31 5.92
CA MET A 113 -15.97 -1.30 4.93
C MET A 113 -17.08 -1.76 3.97
N PRO A 114 -17.09 -3.00 3.45
CA PRO A 114 -18.16 -3.44 2.55
C PRO A 114 -19.57 -3.47 3.14
N PHE A 115 -19.69 -3.46 4.47
CA PHE A 115 -20.96 -3.58 5.18
C PHE A 115 -21.46 -2.26 5.77
N LEU A 116 -20.63 -1.23 5.79
CA LEU A 116 -20.97 0.06 6.39
C LEU A 116 -21.75 0.93 5.39
N PRO A 117 -22.61 1.85 5.86
CA PRO A 117 -23.17 2.90 5.03
C PRO A 117 -22.07 3.76 4.38
N GLN A 118 -22.32 4.29 3.19
CA GLN A 118 -21.29 5.05 2.44
C GLN A 118 -20.74 6.26 3.22
N SER A 119 -21.58 7.00 3.93
CA SER A 119 -21.14 8.14 4.75
C SER A 119 -20.16 7.72 5.84
N GLU A 120 -20.38 6.55 6.45
CA GLU A 120 -19.50 6.00 7.47
C GLU A 120 -18.20 5.48 6.86
N GLN A 121 -18.25 4.84 5.68
CA GLN A 121 -17.06 4.46 4.94
C GLN A 121 -16.18 5.68 4.63
N ASP A 122 -16.78 6.77 4.15
CA ASP A 122 -16.08 7.98 3.76
C ASP A 122 -15.37 8.63 4.97
N ALA A 123 -16.05 8.69 6.13
CA ALA A 123 -15.46 9.16 7.38
C ALA A 123 -14.33 8.23 7.87
N ALA A 124 -14.52 6.90 7.77
CA ALA A 124 -13.51 5.93 8.15
C ALA A 124 -12.27 6.00 7.24
N PHE A 125 -12.43 6.20 5.93
CA PHE A 125 -11.32 6.40 5.00
C PHE A 125 -10.52 7.65 5.35
N GLY A 126 -11.19 8.77 5.61
CA GLY A 126 -10.54 10.01 6.06
C GLY A 126 -9.72 9.78 7.34
N ALA A 127 -10.36 9.24 8.38
CA ALA A 127 -9.70 8.95 9.65
C ALA A 127 -8.51 7.97 9.52
N TYR A 128 -8.57 7.04 8.56
CA TYR A 128 -7.48 6.12 8.27
C TYR A 128 -6.30 6.82 7.58
N LEU A 129 -6.59 7.65 6.58
CA LEU A 129 -5.62 8.43 5.82
C LEU A 129 -4.94 9.52 6.66
N ASP A 130 -5.65 10.17 7.57
CA ASP A 130 -5.11 11.21 8.47
C ASP A 130 -4.00 10.67 9.39
N ARG A 131 -3.98 9.35 9.62
CA ARG A 131 -2.90 8.67 10.36
C ARG A 131 -1.67 8.39 9.47
N GLY A 132 -1.74 8.81 8.22
CA GLY A 132 -0.79 8.59 7.14
C GLY A 132 -0.74 7.15 6.67
N TYR A 133 -1.74 6.32 6.96
CA TYR A 133 -1.79 4.99 6.34
C TYR A 133 -2.07 5.12 4.85
N THR A 134 -1.46 4.25 4.06
CA THR A 134 -1.59 4.22 2.61
C THR A 134 -2.09 2.86 2.10
N HIS A 135 -2.10 1.84 2.95
CA HIS A 135 -2.53 0.49 2.60
C HIS A 135 -3.61 0.01 3.57
N ALA A 136 -4.70 -0.54 3.04
CA ALA A 136 -5.79 -1.11 3.82
C ALA A 136 -6.00 -2.58 3.44
N VAL A 137 -6.44 -3.39 4.40
CA VAL A 137 -6.79 -4.80 4.13
C VAL A 137 -8.17 -4.85 3.53
N SER A 138 -8.35 -5.70 2.50
CA SER A 138 -9.66 -6.09 2.00
C SER A 138 -9.74 -7.61 1.83
N GLY A 139 -10.97 -8.12 1.78
CA GLY A 139 -11.24 -9.54 1.60
C GLY A 139 -10.99 -10.38 2.87
N PRO A 140 -11.15 -11.71 2.77
CA PRO A 140 -11.66 -12.43 1.61
C PRO A 140 -13.10 -12.04 1.26
N ILE A 141 -13.49 -12.19 0.00
CA ILE A 141 -14.85 -11.84 -0.46
C ILE A 141 -15.89 -12.89 -0.05
N VAL A 142 -15.43 -14.06 0.38
CA VAL A 142 -16.24 -15.09 1.03
C VAL A 142 -15.65 -15.32 2.42
N ASP A 143 -16.47 -15.07 3.44
CA ASP A 143 -16.16 -15.34 4.84
C ASP A 143 -17.46 -15.68 5.58
N PRO A 144 -17.86 -16.96 5.61
CA PRO A 144 -19.06 -17.37 6.34
C PRO A 144 -18.93 -17.16 7.86
N GLY A 145 -17.70 -17.00 8.37
CA GLY A 145 -17.42 -16.81 9.79
C GLY A 145 -17.41 -15.35 10.24
N GLY A 146 -17.58 -14.37 9.32
CA GLY A 146 -17.70 -12.95 9.67
C GLY A 146 -16.53 -12.42 10.50
N ASN A 147 -15.30 -12.86 10.18
CA ASN A 147 -14.07 -12.64 10.94
C ASN A 147 -14.26 -12.89 12.44
N HIS A 148 -14.53 -14.16 12.77
CA HIS A 148 -14.79 -14.65 14.12
C HIS A 148 -16.09 -14.13 14.76
N GLY A 149 -17.12 -13.91 13.93
CA GLY A 149 -18.45 -13.46 14.35
C GLY A 149 -18.53 -12.00 14.76
N ILE A 150 -17.49 -11.21 14.47
CA ILE A 150 -17.44 -9.77 14.83
C ILE A 150 -18.15 -8.92 13.77
N TYR A 151 -18.14 -9.37 12.51
CA TYR A 151 -18.74 -8.69 11.38
C TYR A 151 -19.76 -9.63 10.69
N PRO A 152 -20.66 -9.09 9.85
CA PRO A 152 -21.56 -9.93 9.07
C PRO A 152 -20.78 -10.96 8.22
N PRO A 153 -21.30 -12.17 8.04
CA PRO A 153 -20.78 -13.09 7.04
C PRO A 153 -20.77 -12.44 5.65
N SER A 154 -19.74 -12.70 4.85
CA SER A 154 -19.68 -12.23 3.46
C SER A 154 -19.78 -13.37 2.48
N ASP A 155 -20.57 -13.12 1.44
CA ASP A 155 -20.51 -13.81 0.16
C ASP A 155 -20.73 -12.76 -0.95
N PHE A 156 -19.64 -12.31 -1.56
CA PHE A 156 -19.67 -11.42 -2.72
C PHE A 156 -19.37 -12.16 -4.03
N THR A 157 -19.75 -13.44 -4.15
CA THR A 157 -19.52 -14.22 -5.39
C THR A 157 -20.52 -13.88 -6.51
N GLN A 158 -21.69 -13.38 -6.16
CA GLN A 158 -22.67 -12.90 -7.15
C GLN A 158 -22.17 -11.62 -7.82
N ALA A 159 -22.36 -11.48 -9.13
CA ALA A 159 -21.78 -10.38 -9.92
C ALA A 159 -22.13 -8.99 -9.35
N ASP A 160 -23.38 -8.74 -8.99
CA ASP A 160 -23.81 -7.47 -8.39
C ASP A 160 -23.19 -7.23 -7.01
N ALA A 161 -23.05 -8.28 -6.21
CA ALA A 161 -22.42 -8.20 -4.89
C ALA A 161 -20.92 -7.91 -5.01
N PHE A 162 -20.25 -8.56 -5.96
CA PHE A 162 -18.84 -8.30 -6.26
C PHE A 162 -18.64 -6.88 -6.78
N ASN A 163 -19.51 -6.38 -7.64
CA ASN A 163 -19.44 -5.01 -8.14
C ASN A 163 -19.62 -3.98 -7.00
N ARG A 164 -20.58 -4.18 -6.10
CA ARG A 164 -20.73 -3.32 -4.90
C ARG A 164 -19.49 -3.37 -4.00
N TYR A 165 -18.85 -4.54 -3.88
CA TYR A 165 -17.59 -4.67 -3.17
C TYR A 165 -16.47 -3.87 -3.85
N LEU A 166 -16.35 -3.96 -5.18
CA LEU A 166 -15.38 -3.16 -5.95
C LEU A 166 -15.67 -1.65 -5.86
N ASP A 167 -16.92 -1.21 -5.76
CA ASP A 167 -17.26 0.21 -5.56
C ASP A 167 -16.65 0.75 -4.25
N VAL A 168 -16.67 -0.05 -3.19
CA VAL A 168 -16.04 0.30 -1.90
C VAL A 168 -14.53 0.41 -2.07
N LEU A 169 -13.93 -0.55 -2.76
CA LEU A 169 -12.48 -0.52 -3.02
C LEU A 169 -12.10 0.69 -3.86
N GLU A 170 -12.86 0.99 -4.91
CA GLU A 170 -12.66 2.16 -5.75
C GLU A 170 -12.76 3.45 -4.95
N ARG A 171 -13.79 3.60 -4.09
CA ARG A 171 -13.90 4.77 -3.20
C ARG A 171 -12.69 4.95 -2.28
N GLY A 172 -12.12 3.87 -1.74
CA GLY A 172 -10.88 3.97 -0.95
C GLY A 172 -9.68 4.30 -1.83
N SER A 173 -9.51 3.59 -2.95
CA SER A 173 -8.40 3.77 -3.89
C SER A 173 -8.30 5.19 -4.41
N THR A 174 -9.46 5.75 -4.71
CA THR A 174 -9.59 7.10 -5.24
C THR A 174 -9.27 8.21 -4.23
N ARG A 175 -9.12 7.87 -2.95
CA ARG A 175 -8.59 8.74 -1.88
C ARG A 175 -7.11 8.48 -1.59
N GLY A 176 -6.46 7.64 -2.40
CA GLY A 176 -5.04 7.29 -2.28
C GLY A 176 -4.76 6.02 -1.49
N LEU A 177 -5.78 5.29 -1.04
CA LEU A 177 -5.57 3.97 -0.41
C LEU A 177 -5.15 2.94 -1.44
N GLN A 178 -4.49 1.90 -0.94
CA GLN A 178 -4.17 0.71 -1.72
C GLN A 178 -4.63 -0.51 -0.97
N TRP A 179 -5.16 -1.47 -1.71
CA TRP A 179 -5.73 -2.66 -1.12
C TRP A 179 -4.70 -3.78 -1.05
N ILE A 180 -4.56 -4.32 0.15
CA ILE A 180 -3.93 -5.62 0.41
C ILE A 180 -5.07 -6.62 0.43
N HIS A 181 -5.34 -7.21 -0.72
CA HIS A 181 -6.49 -8.06 -0.90
C HIS A 181 -6.19 -9.51 -0.57
N PHE A 182 -6.86 -10.06 0.44
CA PHE A 182 -6.81 -11.48 0.76
C PHE A 182 -7.79 -12.21 -0.14
N VAL A 183 -7.27 -13.12 -0.96
CA VAL A 183 -8.06 -13.78 -2.01
C VAL A 183 -8.80 -14.99 -1.44
N LYS A 184 -8.05 -15.88 -0.81
CA LYS A 184 -8.54 -17.19 -0.40
C LYS A 184 -9.34 -17.13 0.93
N PRO A 185 -10.56 -17.69 0.98
CA PRO A 185 -11.25 -18.04 2.23
C PRO A 185 -10.50 -19.11 3.03
N ASP A 186 -10.58 -19.07 4.37
CA ASP A 186 -9.76 -19.90 5.27
C ASP A 186 -9.81 -21.41 4.98
N ASN A 187 -10.97 -21.96 4.60
CA ASN A 187 -11.17 -23.40 4.45
C ASN A 187 -11.25 -23.90 3.00
N TRP A 188 -11.00 -23.05 2.00
CA TRP A 188 -11.13 -23.47 0.60
C TRP A 188 -9.87 -24.14 0.04
N THR A 189 -10.07 -25.08 -0.86
CA THR A 189 -9.06 -25.70 -1.73
C THR A 189 -8.68 -24.77 -2.89
N LEU A 190 -7.64 -25.12 -3.65
CA LEU A 190 -7.27 -24.34 -4.83
C LEU A 190 -8.37 -24.45 -5.90
N ASP A 191 -8.88 -25.66 -6.11
CA ASP A 191 -9.92 -25.95 -7.09
C ASP A 191 -11.20 -25.15 -6.81
N GLU A 192 -11.63 -25.05 -5.55
CA GLU A 192 -12.77 -24.21 -5.16
C GLU A 192 -12.50 -22.73 -5.44
N VAL A 193 -11.31 -22.23 -5.11
CA VAL A 193 -10.95 -20.83 -5.39
C VAL A 193 -10.91 -20.56 -6.90
N GLN A 194 -10.38 -21.49 -7.69
CA GLN A 194 -10.32 -21.39 -9.16
C GLN A 194 -11.72 -21.38 -9.76
N ARG A 195 -12.57 -22.32 -9.37
CA ARG A 195 -13.91 -22.45 -9.92
C ARG A 195 -14.78 -21.24 -9.58
N GLU A 196 -14.77 -20.81 -8.33
CA GLU A 196 -15.74 -19.82 -7.84
C GLU A 196 -15.24 -18.38 -7.93
N LEU A 197 -13.93 -18.12 -7.75
CA LEU A 197 -13.41 -16.75 -7.60
C LEU A 197 -12.58 -16.26 -8.79
N GLU A 198 -11.92 -17.15 -9.54
CA GLU A 198 -11.11 -16.75 -10.69
C GLU A 198 -11.89 -15.95 -11.75
N PRO A 199 -13.13 -16.34 -12.13
CA PRO A 199 -13.90 -15.57 -13.12
C PRO A 199 -14.15 -14.12 -12.67
N LEU A 200 -14.36 -13.90 -11.37
CA LEU A 200 -14.56 -12.57 -10.79
C LEU A 200 -13.26 -11.77 -10.82
N TYR A 201 -12.15 -12.38 -10.42
CA TYR A 201 -10.87 -11.69 -10.35
C TYR A 201 -10.26 -11.38 -11.72
N ARG A 202 -10.56 -12.16 -12.77
CA ARG A 202 -10.11 -11.87 -14.14
C ARG A 202 -10.84 -10.69 -14.79
N GLN A 203 -11.92 -10.19 -14.19
CA GLN A 203 -12.63 -9.02 -14.71
C GLN A 203 -11.69 -7.80 -14.75
N PRO A 204 -11.74 -6.98 -15.83
CA PRO A 204 -10.87 -5.81 -15.97
C PRO A 204 -10.87 -4.89 -14.74
N ARG A 205 -12.06 -4.62 -14.18
CA ARG A 205 -12.22 -3.76 -13.01
C ARG A 205 -11.53 -4.30 -11.76
N ALA A 206 -11.55 -5.61 -11.53
CA ALA A 206 -10.83 -6.24 -10.43
C ALA A 206 -9.32 -6.13 -10.64
N GLN A 207 -8.83 -6.34 -11.86
CA GLN A 207 -7.41 -6.23 -12.20
C GLN A 207 -6.86 -4.81 -11.98
N GLU A 208 -7.67 -3.78 -12.22
CA GLU A 208 -7.29 -2.39 -11.98
C GLU A 208 -7.14 -2.06 -10.49
N LEU A 209 -8.09 -2.53 -9.66
CA LEU A 209 -8.18 -2.20 -8.24
C LEU A 209 -7.26 -3.06 -7.36
N LEU A 210 -7.07 -4.33 -7.70
CA LEU A 210 -6.39 -5.30 -6.85
C LEU A 210 -4.87 -5.30 -7.08
N GLY A 211 -4.23 -4.16 -6.84
CA GLY A 211 -2.81 -3.95 -7.11
C GLY A 211 -1.83 -4.72 -6.22
N LEU A 212 -2.27 -5.24 -5.07
CA LEU A 212 -1.51 -6.09 -4.17
C LEU A 212 -2.43 -7.18 -3.61
N VAL A 213 -2.06 -8.44 -3.85
CA VAL A 213 -2.87 -9.59 -3.48
C VAL A 213 -2.09 -10.55 -2.59
N ILE A 214 -2.82 -11.20 -1.69
CA ILE A 214 -2.38 -12.35 -0.90
C ILE A 214 -3.19 -13.55 -1.40
N PRO A 215 -2.65 -14.35 -2.34
CA PRO A 215 -3.38 -15.49 -2.89
C PRO A 215 -3.78 -16.49 -1.80
N ALA A 216 -2.89 -16.70 -0.83
CA ALA A 216 -3.18 -17.49 0.36
C ALA A 216 -2.28 -17.12 1.56
N GLY A 217 -2.82 -17.29 2.76
CA GLY A 217 -2.04 -17.26 3.99
C GLY A 217 -1.12 -18.47 4.13
N TRP A 218 0.13 -18.23 4.51
CA TRP A 218 1.11 -19.26 4.89
C TRP A 218 0.99 -19.57 6.40
N GLU A 219 -0.01 -20.39 6.74
CA GLU A 219 -0.28 -20.85 8.10
C GLU A 219 -0.33 -22.40 8.19
N GLN A 220 0.80 -23.06 7.88
CA GLN A 220 0.90 -24.53 7.77
C GLN A 220 0.27 -25.31 8.93
N GLY A 221 0.45 -24.83 10.17
CA GLY A 221 -0.07 -25.50 11.37
C GLY A 221 -1.56 -25.31 11.62
N ARG A 222 -2.23 -24.37 10.95
CA ARG A 222 -3.66 -24.08 11.14
C ARG A 222 -4.55 -24.76 10.09
N PHE A 223 -4.05 -24.84 8.85
CA PHE A 223 -4.83 -25.36 7.72
C PHE A 223 -4.30 -26.69 7.16
N ARG A 224 -3.39 -27.38 7.89
CA ARG A 224 -2.78 -28.67 7.49
C ARG A 224 -2.26 -28.68 6.04
N ARG A 225 -1.60 -27.59 5.63
CA ARG A 225 -1.13 -27.41 4.24
C ARG A 225 0.26 -27.95 4.02
N THR A 226 0.46 -28.61 2.89
CA THR A 226 1.79 -28.96 2.41
C THR A 226 2.51 -27.74 1.82
N LYS A 227 3.83 -27.83 1.65
CA LYS A 227 4.59 -26.81 0.90
C LYS A 227 4.16 -26.75 -0.56
N ALA A 228 3.76 -27.89 -1.15
CA ALA A 228 3.32 -27.98 -2.54
C ALA A 228 2.02 -27.20 -2.76
N ASP A 229 1.05 -27.35 -1.85
CA ASP A 229 -0.24 -26.63 -1.90
C ASP A 229 -0.02 -25.11 -1.87
N GLY A 230 0.84 -24.65 -0.94
CA GLY A 230 1.18 -23.23 -0.85
C GLY A 230 1.81 -22.71 -2.15
N GLY A 231 2.76 -23.45 -2.72
CA GLY A 231 3.38 -23.10 -4.00
C GLY A 231 2.38 -23.03 -5.17
N ALA A 232 1.38 -23.92 -5.20
CA ALA A 232 0.33 -23.91 -6.21
C ALA A 232 -0.53 -22.64 -6.15
N PHE A 233 -0.95 -22.20 -4.96
CA PHE A 233 -1.67 -20.94 -4.78
C PHE A 233 -0.88 -19.72 -5.24
N PHE A 234 0.44 -19.67 -5.01
CA PHE A 234 1.25 -18.55 -5.46
C PHE A 234 1.48 -18.54 -6.98
N ARG A 235 1.63 -19.72 -7.61
CA ARG A 235 1.68 -19.82 -9.07
C ARG A 235 0.37 -19.39 -9.71
N TRP A 236 -0.75 -19.91 -9.20
CA TRP A 236 -2.08 -19.50 -9.61
C TRP A 236 -2.31 -17.99 -9.43
N GLY A 237 -1.98 -17.45 -8.26
CA GLY A 237 -2.12 -16.02 -7.99
C GLY A 237 -1.26 -15.16 -8.93
N ARG A 238 -0.09 -15.64 -9.37
CA ARG A 238 0.74 -14.93 -10.35
C ARG A 238 0.09 -14.92 -11.74
N ASP A 239 -0.59 -15.99 -12.11
CA ASP A 239 -1.29 -16.13 -13.39
C ASP A 239 -2.58 -15.29 -13.45
N VAL A 240 -3.39 -15.33 -12.39
CA VAL A 240 -4.66 -14.59 -12.32
C VAL A 240 -4.44 -13.09 -12.12
N PHE A 241 -3.35 -12.69 -11.43
CA PHE A 241 -3.05 -11.30 -11.13
C PHE A 241 -1.70 -10.87 -11.75
N PRO A 242 -1.59 -10.79 -13.08
CA PRO A 242 -0.33 -10.52 -13.77
C PRO A 242 0.22 -9.11 -13.46
N ASN A 243 -0.63 -8.17 -13.05
CA ASN A 243 -0.28 -6.77 -12.77
C ASN A 243 -0.20 -6.43 -11.27
N SER A 244 -0.32 -7.43 -10.40
CA SER A 244 -0.37 -7.23 -8.95
C SER A 244 0.93 -7.65 -8.27
N ALA A 245 1.25 -6.97 -7.18
CA ALA A 245 2.27 -7.45 -6.26
C ALA A 245 1.71 -8.67 -5.49
N ILE A 246 2.39 -9.81 -5.59
CA ILE A 246 2.01 -11.03 -4.87
C ILE A 246 2.71 -11.05 -3.51
N GLY A 247 1.93 -10.91 -2.44
CA GLY A 247 2.42 -10.92 -1.07
C GLY A 247 2.25 -12.27 -0.36
N ILE A 248 3.12 -12.53 0.61
CA ILE A 248 3.04 -13.72 1.48
C ILE A 248 2.62 -13.27 2.88
N HIS A 249 1.46 -13.74 3.34
CA HIS A 249 1.04 -13.56 4.74
C HIS A 249 1.58 -14.71 5.60
N MET A 250 2.41 -14.42 6.59
CA MET A 250 3.00 -15.43 7.48
C MET A 250 2.60 -15.21 8.95
N ARG A 251 2.25 -16.28 9.65
CA ARG A 251 2.09 -16.24 11.11
C ARG A 251 3.45 -16.05 11.78
N ARG A 252 3.60 -15.04 12.65
CA ARG A 252 4.86 -14.83 13.39
C ARG A 252 5.15 -16.02 14.33
N ARG A 253 6.37 -16.57 14.28
CA ARG A 253 6.84 -17.67 15.16
C ARG A 253 6.56 -17.48 16.66
N ARG A 254 6.48 -16.24 17.17
CA ARG A 254 6.17 -15.95 18.60
C ARG A 254 4.71 -16.21 19.00
N GLN A 255 3.74 -16.14 18.10
CA GLN A 255 2.34 -16.49 18.40
C GLN A 255 2.14 -18.01 18.49
N ALA A 256 2.89 -18.78 17.69
CA ALA A 256 2.80 -20.24 17.69
C ALA A 256 3.24 -20.88 19.02
N ARG A 257 4.33 -20.39 19.63
CA ARG A 257 4.82 -20.90 20.91
C ARG A 257 3.89 -20.61 22.09
N HIS A 258 3.10 -19.54 22.02
CA HIS A 258 2.19 -19.17 23.10
C HIS A 258 0.90 -20.01 23.10
N GLN A 259 0.43 -20.44 21.92
CA GLN A 259 -0.71 -21.35 21.78
C GLN A 259 -0.33 -22.81 22.04
N GLN A 260 0.88 -23.25 21.68
CA GLN A 260 1.34 -24.62 22.00
C GLN A 260 1.55 -24.85 23.50
N ARG A 261 1.94 -23.82 24.27
CA ARG A 261 2.10 -23.94 25.74
C ARG A 261 0.77 -23.85 26.50
N ALA A 262 -0.24 -23.24 25.91
CA ALA A 262 -1.59 -23.20 26.47
C ALA A 262 -2.42 -24.24 25.71
N GLY A 263 -2.36 -25.50 26.13
CA GLY A 263 -3.17 -26.60 25.58
C GLY A 263 -4.67 -26.34 25.80
N VAL A 264 -5.23 -25.44 24.99
CA VAL A 264 -6.60 -24.96 25.15
C VAL A 264 -7.20 -24.74 23.78
N GLY A 265 -8.25 -25.53 23.51
CA GLY A 265 -9.19 -25.31 22.43
C GLY A 265 -9.75 -23.90 22.41
N GLN A 266 -10.25 -23.53 21.23
CA GLN A 266 -10.94 -22.29 20.88
C GLN A 266 -11.43 -21.48 22.11
N ARG A 267 -10.60 -20.55 22.59
CA ARG A 267 -11.04 -19.55 23.54
C ARG A 267 -11.43 -18.30 22.77
N HIS A 268 -12.74 -18.05 22.77
CA HIS A 268 -13.38 -16.75 22.54
C HIS A 268 -12.45 -15.59 22.90
N TRP A 269 -12.41 -14.59 22.03
CA TRP A 269 -11.58 -13.38 22.14
C TRP A 269 -11.78 -12.69 23.50
N ARG A 270 -10.95 -13.04 24.48
CA ARG A 270 -11.04 -12.44 25.82
C ARG A 270 -10.59 -10.96 25.77
N PRO A 271 -11.20 -10.08 26.62
CA PRO A 271 -10.88 -8.65 26.73
C PRO A 271 -9.39 -8.29 26.82
N ALA A 272 -8.54 -9.21 27.26
CA ALA A 272 -7.09 -9.05 27.34
C ALA A 272 -6.39 -8.83 25.99
N PHE A 273 -6.92 -9.34 24.86
CA PHE A 273 -6.36 -9.09 23.53
C PHE A 273 -6.62 -7.63 23.10
N LEU A 274 -7.86 -7.15 23.31
CA LEU A 274 -8.25 -5.77 23.06
C LEU A 274 -7.46 -4.79 23.95
N ALA A 275 -7.26 -5.11 25.23
CA ALA A 275 -6.42 -4.32 26.13
C ALA A 275 -4.93 -4.25 25.68
N ARG A 276 -4.43 -5.29 24.99
CA ARG A 276 -3.06 -5.29 24.43
C ARG A 276 -2.95 -4.50 23.12
N ALA A 277 -4.00 -4.46 22.32
CA ALA A 277 -4.11 -3.58 21.16
C ALA A 277 -4.22 -2.11 21.61
N GLU A 278 -5.05 -1.80 22.60
CA GLU A 278 -5.19 -0.46 23.18
C GLU A 278 -3.87 0.05 23.77
N ARG A 279 -3.12 -0.76 24.52
CA ARG A 279 -1.77 -0.38 25.00
C ARG A 279 -0.77 -0.09 23.88
N ARG A 280 -0.89 -0.74 22.71
CA ARG A 280 -0.03 -0.45 21.55
C ARG A 280 -0.45 0.78 20.77
N ILE A 281 -1.73 1.12 20.80
CA ILE A 281 -2.30 2.33 20.19
C ILE A 281 -1.96 3.56 21.03
N HIS A 282 -1.96 3.44 22.37
CA HIS A 282 -1.63 4.54 23.30
C HIS A 282 -0.13 4.80 23.47
N ALA A 283 0.74 3.81 23.24
CA ALA A 283 2.18 3.94 23.53
C ALA A 283 3.03 4.58 22.40
N ARG A 284 2.44 5.26 21.42
CA ARG A 284 3.23 5.93 20.35
C ARG A 284 2.70 7.31 19.97
N PRO A 285 3.21 8.37 20.59
CA PRO A 285 3.26 9.67 19.94
C PRO A 285 4.20 9.60 18.73
N VAL A 286 3.84 10.28 17.65
CA VAL A 286 4.61 10.37 16.39
C VAL A 286 6.01 11.01 16.61
N ALA A 287 6.25 11.66 17.75
CA ALA A 287 7.49 12.33 18.10
C ALA A 287 8.69 11.39 18.43
N ASP A 288 8.47 10.12 18.79
CA ASP A 288 9.54 9.30 19.41
C ASP A 288 10.41 8.50 18.41
N ARG A 289 10.17 8.64 17.10
CA ARG A 289 11.07 8.03 16.09
C ARG A 289 12.39 8.78 15.96
N ASP A 290 12.39 10.09 16.17
CA ASP A 290 13.59 10.92 16.06
C ASP A 290 14.52 10.72 17.26
N THR A 291 13.98 10.50 18.45
CA THR A 291 14.76 10.18 19.66
C THR A 291 15.53 8.87 19.49
N ARG A 292 14.89 7.86 18.89
CA ARG A 292 15.50 6.54 18.72
C ARG A 292 16.61 6.55 17.68
N VAL A 293 16.41 7.25 16.55
CA VAL A 293 17.43 7.46 15.53
C VAL A 293 18.57 8.33 16.07
N ARG A 294 18.29 9.39 16.82
CA ARG A 294 19.30 10.20 17.52
C ARG A 294 20.08 9.38 18.55
N GLN A 295 19.43 8.53 19.33
CA GLN A 295 20.10 7.64 20.30
C GLN A 295 20.90 6.51 19.63
N GLU A 296 20.48 6.01 18.47
CA GLU A 296 21.26 5.04 17.67
C GLU A 296 22.44 5.70 16.97
N LEU A 297 22.27 6.93 16.49
CA LEU A 297 23.33 7.75 15.92
C LEU A 297 24.34 8.14 17.00
N HIS A 298 23.88 8.58 18.17
CA HIS A 298 24.73 8.91 19.31
C HIS A 298 25.49 7.66 19.82
N ARG A 299 24.83 6.50 19.90
CA ARG A 299 25.51 5.22 20.20
C ARG A 299 26.46 4.74 19.11
N SER A 300 26.21 5.11 17.85
CA SER A 300 27.12 4.78 16.74
C SER A 300 28.33 5.71 16.69
N ILE A 301 28.14 6.99 17.02
CA ILE A 301 29.20 7.99 17.19
C ILE A 301 30.07 7.65 18.40
N GLN A 302 29.48 7.27 19.53
CA GLN A 302 30.21 6.79 20.71
C GLN A 302 31.03 5.52 20.40
N ARG A 303 30.47 4.59 19.61
CA ARG A 303 31.18 3.38 19.16
C ARG A 303 32.27 3.64 18.12
N ALA A 304 32.11 4.67 17.28
CA ALA A 304 33.12 5.09 16.30
C ALA A 304 34.18 6.03 16.89
N GLY A 305 33.86 6.73 17.98
CA GLY A 305 34.70 7.72 18.66
C GLY A 305 35.85 7.12 19.48
N ALA A 306 35.89 5.79 19.67
CA ALA A 306 37.00 5.13 20.36
C ALA A 306 38.31 5.06 19.54
N ARG A 307 38.36 5.62 18.32
CA ARG A 307 39.56 5.55 17.45
C ARG A 307 39.99 6.85 16.78
N LEU A 308 39.45 8.01 17.14
CA LEU A 308 39.89 9.29 16.58
C LEU A 308 40.06 10.33 17.69
N SER A 309 41.26 10.89 17.81
CA SER A 309 41.56 11.87 18.86
C SER A 309 40.76 13.17 18.67
N GLU A 310 40.32 13.74 19.79
CA GLU A 310 39.42 14.91 19.86
C GLU A 310 39.95 16.13 19.09
N ARG A 311 41.27 16.23 18.94
CA ARG A 311 41.97 17.31 18.23
C ARG A 311 41.72 17.29 16.71
N SER A 312 41.60 16.11 16.09
CA SER A 312 41.34 15.97 14.65
C SER A 312 39.90 16.29 14.25
N VAL A 313 38.95 16.10 15.18
CA VAL A 313 37.52 16.42 14.97
C VAL A 313 37.29 17.92 15.06
N ARG A 314 37.87 18.61 16.06
CA ARG A 314 37.69 20.06 16.24
C ARG A 314 38.37 20.92 15.16
N GLN A 315 39.47 20.45 14.56
CA GLN A 315 40.17 21.21 13.52
C GLN A 315 39.48 21.14 12.14
N ARG A 316 38.72 20.06 11.87
CA ARG A 316 37.98 19.87 10.59
C ARG A 316 36.54 20.40 10.60
N LEU A 317 35.98 20.73 11.76
CA LEU A 317 34.62 21.29 11.87
C LEU A 317 34.54 22.81 11.70
N ARG A 318 35.68 23.53 11.63
CA ARG A 318 35.68 24.99 11.39
C ARG A 318 35.26 25.42 9.98
N GLY A 319 35.10 24.49 9.04
CA GLY A 319 34.67 24.77 7.67
C GLY A 319 33.18 24.57 7.39
N VAL A 320 32.39 24.14 8.37
CA VAL A 320 30.96 23.81 8.16
C VAL A 320 30.06 24.62 9.09
N ALA A 321 30.26 25.94 9.09
CA ALA A 321 29.36 26.90 9.72
C ALA A 321 28.04 27.10 8.93
N ASP A 322 27.50 26.03 8.32
CA ASP A 322 26.22 26.02 7.62
C ASP A 322 25.27 24.91 8.10
N VAL A 323 25.62 24.16 9.15
CA VAL A 323 24.73 23.10 9.67
C VAL A 323 23.57 23.63 10.52
N GLU A 324 23.64 24.88 11.01
CA GLU A 324 22.53 25.48 11.77
C GLU A 324 21.47 26.17 10.90
N ARG A 325 21.64 26.21 9.57
CA ARG A 325 20.62 26.80 8.66
C ARG A 325 19.88 25.77 7.79
N VAL A 326 19.83 24.51 8.21
CA VAL A 326 18.97 23.45 7.62
C VAL A 326 17.87 23.04 8.60
N GLY A 327 17.36 24.02 9.36
CA GLY A 327 16.21 23.87 10.26
C GLY A 327 14.85 24.17 9.61
N THR A 328 14.82 24.78 8.43
CA THR A 328 13.57 25.20 7.79
C THR A 328 13.70 25.16 6.27
N GLY A 329 13.09 24.17 5.63
CA GLY A 329 12.99 24.07 4.17
C GLY A 329 13.69 22.84 3.56
N ALA A 330 12.98 22.13 2.69
CA ALA A 330 13.36 20.92 1.94
C ALA A 330 13.49 19.64 2.80
N ALA A 331 12.64 18.60 2.74
CA ALA A 331 11.93 18.03 1.60
C ALA A 331 12.82 17.88 0.35
N ASP A 332 13.81 16.98 0.36
CA ASP A 332 14.23 16.33 -0.89
C ASP A 332 15.03 15.02 -0.72
N GLN A 333 14.90 14.12 -1.71
CA GLN A 333 15.62 12.85 -1.84
C GLN A 333 17.11 13.01 -2.19
N GLY A 334 17.59 14.22 -2.49
CA GLY A 334 19.00 14.50 -2.82
C GLY A 334 20.00 14.19 -1.70
N ASN A 335 19.61 14.28 -0.42
CA ASN A 335 20.56 14.10 0.70
C ASN A 335 20.86 12.63 1.06
N ARG A 336 20.03 11.66 0.66
CA ARG A 336 20.36 10.22 0.84
C ARG A 336 21.38 9.71 -0.18
N GLY A 337 21.56 10.43 -1.29
CA GLY A 337 22.63 10.21 -2.27
C GLY A 337 23.96 10.72 -1.74
N ARG A 338 23.99 11.94 -1.20
CA ARG A 338 25.19 12.56 -0.61
C ARG A 338 25.72 11.82 0.61
N VAL A 339 24.86 11.36 1.51
CA VAL A 339 25.27 10.54 2.67
C VAL A 339 25.84 9.17 2.25
N ARG A 340 25.30 8.55 1.19
CA ARG A 340 25.86 7.30 0.63
C ARG A 340 27.15 7.52 -0.19
N GLY A 341 27.32 8.70 -0.79
CA GLY A 341 28.56 9.11 -1.46
C GLY A 341 29.70 9.33 -0.46
N VAL A 342 29.44 10.07 0.63
CA VAL A 342 30.41 10.30 1.71
C VAL A 342 30.80 8.99 2.39
N ARG A 343 29.85 8.10 2.66
CA ARG A 343 30.14 6.77 3.23
C ARG A 343 31.04 5.91 2.32
N ARG A 344 30.78 5.85 1.01
CA ARG A 344 31.60 5.09 0.06
C ARG A 344 32.99 5.70 -0.16
N PHE A 345 33.11 7.03 -0.10
CA PHE A 345 34.40 7.72 -0.17
C PHE A 345 35.25 7.45 1.08
N LEU A 346 34.64 7.44 2.27
CA LEU A 346 35.31 7.08 3.52
C LEU A 346 35.69 5.59 3.60
N GLU A 347 34.85 4.69 3.05
CA GLU A 347 35.16 3.26 2.95
C GLU A 347 36.30 2.98 1.95
N ARG A 348 36.43 3.73 0.84
CA ARG A 348 37.59 3.66 -0.08
C ARG A 348 38.89 4.15 0.55
N LEU A 349 38.85 5.29 1.26
CA LEU A 349 40.01 5.81 2.00
C LEU A 349 40.48 4.88 3.12
N ALA A 350 39.59 4.04 3.66
CA ALA A 350 39.92 3.04 4.67
C ALA A 350 40.46 1.71 4.08
N GLY A 351 40.32 1.47 2.77
CA GLY A 351 40.72 0.24 2.10
C GLY A 351 42.10 0.27 1.40
N GLU A 352 42.74 1.43 1.25
CA GLU A 352 44.03 1.60 0.54
C GLU A 352 45.27 1.66 1.46
N ARG A 353 45.20 1.14 2.69
CA ARG A 353 46.39 1.04 3.57
C ARG A 353 46.63 -0.36 4.10
N SER A 354 46.88 -1.28 3.17
CA SER A 354 47.55 -2.54 3.50
C SER A 354 48.37 -3.03 2.30
N ALA A 355 49.46 -2.33 2.04
CA ALA A 355 50.67 -2.89 1.44
C ALA A 355 51.87 -2.32 2.22
N PRO A 356 52.54 -3.09 3.09
CA PRO A 356 53.83 -2.71 3.62
C PRO A 356 54.93 -3.09 2.62
N SER A 357 55.72 -2.10 2.24
CA SER A 357 57.04 -2.28 1.63
C SER A 357 57.98 -3.02 2.57
N ARG A 358 58.51 -4.16 2.14
CA ARG A 358 59.94 -4.47 2.13
C ARG A 358 60.21 -5.49 1.04
#